data_AF-A0A950MKV4-F1
#
_entry.id   AF-A0A950MKV4-F1
#
_cell.length_a   1.000
_cell.length_b   1.000
_cell.length_c   1.000
_cell.angle_alpha   90.00
_cell.angle_beta   90.00
_cell.angle_gamma   90.00
#
_symmetry.space_group_name_H-M   'P 1'
#
loop_
_entity.id
_entity.type
_entity.pdbx_description
1 polymer ?
#
loop_
_entity_poly.entity_id
_entity_poly.type
_entity_poly.pdbx_seq_one_letter_code
_entity_poly.pdbx_strand_id
1 'polypeptide(L)'
;MAISNFHEDLARHGDEPRASERNLGVTFAVVLALIAVLKFYRGQGTALYWLAAAAAFLACAYFWTAPLRPLNVIWHRLGLVLFAVVSPIVMGVVFYTTVAPIGLLMRRFGKDPLRLKFDPAARSYWIERDPPGPAGSQMKNQF
;
A
#
# COMPACT_ATOMS: atom_id res chain seq x y z
N MET A 1 -3.80 15.08 33.47
CA MET A 1 -3.77 16.24 32.56
C MET A 1 -2.31 16.67 32.42
N ALA A 2 -1.60 16.14 31.44
CA ALA A 2 -0.22 16.51 31.13
C ALA A 2 -0.20 16.88 29.65
N ILE A 3 -0.09 18.18 29.36
CA ILE A 3 -0.03 18.73 28.01
C ILE A 3 1.41 18.53 27.54
N SER A 4 1.60 17.64 26.55
CA SER A 4 2.88 17.48 25.87
C SER A 4 3.08 18.67 24.92
N ASN A 5 3.93 19.61 25.30
CA ASN A 5 4.37 20.72 24.43
C ASN A 5 5.38 20.23 23.38
N PHE A 6 5.02 19.21 22.59
CA PHE A 6 5.79 18.81 21.40
C PHE A 6 5.16 19.45 20.16
N HIS A 7 6.00 19.88 19.22
CA HIS A 7 5.57 20.42 17.93
C HIS A 7 4.84 19.37 17.07
N GLU A 8 5.04 18.10 17.38
CA GLU A 8 4.43 16.97 16.70
C GLU A 8 3.52 16.20 17.66
N ASP A 9 2.28 15.98 17.24
CA ASP A 9 1.28 15.24 18.01
C ASP A 9 1.51 13.73 17.83
N LEU A 10 2.33 13.16 18.70
CA LEU A 10 2.66 11.72 18.70
C LEU A 10 1.45 10.83 19.02
N ALA A 11 0.36 11.40 19.53
CA ALA A 11 -0.90 10.69 19.77
C ALA A 11 -1.80 10.65 18.53
N ARG A 12 -1.41 11.33 17.44
CA ARG A 12 -2.16 11.32 16.18
C ARG A 12 -1.91 10.01 15.44
N HIS A 13 -2.53 8.94 15.92
CA HIS A 13 -2.86 7.81 15.06
C HIS A 13 -3.86 8.34 14.04
N GLY A 14 -3.40 8.57 12.80
CA GLY A 14 -4.27 8.93 11.71
C GLY A 14 -5.37 7.87 11.62
N ASP A 15 -6.61 8.29 11.85
CA ASP A 15 -7.76 7.42 11.64
C ASP A 15 -7.67 6.87 10.22
N GLU A 16 -7.35 5.58 10.09
CA GLU A 16 -7.34 4.95 8.77
C GLU A 16 -8.74 5.13 8.17
N PRO A 17 -8.85 5.66 6.94
CA PRO A 17 -10.14 5.88 6.31
C PRO A 17 -10.90 4.55 6.26
N ARG A 18 -11.85 4.38 7.18
CA ARG A 18 -12.65 3.16 7.28
C ARG A 18 -13.38 2.99 5.96
N ALA A 19 -13.18 1.85 5.30
CA ALA A 19 -13.82 1.57 4.02
C ALA A 19 -15.32 1.85 4.11
N SER A 20 -15.86 2.65 3.18
CA SER A 20 -17.27 3.02 3.20
C SER A 20 -18.14 1.78 3.00
N GLU A 21 -19.06 1.53 3.92
CA GLU A 21 -19.99 0.38 3.90
C GLU A 21 -20.79 0.32 2.59
N ARG A 22 -21.11 1.50 2.04
CA ARG A 22 -21.78 1.66 0.74
C ARG A 22 -20.89 1.20 -0.41
N ASN A 23 -19.61 1.56 -0.40
CA ASN A 23 -18.71 1.20 -1.49
C ASN A 23 -18.62 -0.32 -1.61
N LEU A 24 -18.51 -1.03 -0.49
CA LEU A 24 -18.52 -2.51 -0.48
C LEU A 24 -19.79 -3.07 -1.12
N GLY A 25 -20.96 -2.57 -0.73
CA GLY A 25 -22.23 -3.01 -1.31
C GLY A 25 -22.31 -2.79 -2.82
N VAL A 26 -21.79 -1.64 -3.30
CA VAL A 26 -21.68 -1.35 -4.73
C VAL A 26 -20.70 -2.29 -5.43
N THR A 27 -19.52 -2.58 -4.85
CA THR A 27 -18.56 -3.51 -5.47
C THR A 27 -19.16 -4.90 -5.64
N PHE A 28 -19.83 -5.42 -4.61
CA PHE A 28 -20.50 -6.72 -4.70
C PHE A 28 -21.66 -6.71 -5.70
N ALA A 29 -22.46 -5.65 -5.75
CA ALA A 29 -23.52 -5.51 -6.75
C ALA A 29 -22.96 -5.52 -8.18
N VAL A 30 -21.86 -4.82 -8.45
CA VAL A 30 -21.20 -4.80 -9.76
C VAL A 30 -20.65 -6.17 -10.13
N VAL A 31 -19.96 -6.84 -9.21
CA VAL A 31 -19.42 -8.20 -9.45
C VAL A 31 -20.54 -9.20 -9.75
N LEU A 32 -21.63 -9.18 -8.97
CA LEU A 32 -22.79 -10.04 -9.19
C LEU A 32 -23.50 -9.72 -10.51
N ALA A 33 -23.61 -8.44 -10.88
CA ALA A 33 -24.17 -8.02 -12.16
C ALA A 33 -23.34 -8.52 -13.34
N LEU A 34 -22.00 -8.43 -13.27
CA LEU A 34 -21.11 -8.98 -14.30
C LEU A 34 -21.27 -10.50 -14.44
N ILE A 35 -21.40 -11.23 -13.33
CA ILE A 35 -21.68 -12.67 -13.35
C ILE A 35 -23.05 -12.95 -13.98
N ALA A 36 -24.08 -12.18 -13.61
CA ALA A 36 -25.43 -12.32 -14.17
C ALA A 36 -25.43 -12.14 -15.69
N VAL A 37 -24.75 -11.09 -16.17
CA VAL A 37 -24.57 -10.79 -17.60
C VAL A 37 -23.87 -11.95 -18.31
N LEU A 38 -22.77 -12.45 -17.74
CA LEU A 38 -22.02 -13.56 -18.32
C LEU A 38 -22.83 -14.87 -18.36
N LYS A 39 -23.64 -15.13 -17.33
CA LYS A 39 -24.56 -16.28 -17.29
C LYS A 39 -25.70 -16.14 -18.30
N PHE A 40 -26.21 -14.91 -18.48
CA PHE A 40 -27.22 -14.60 -19.46
C PHE A 40 -26.71 -14.86 -20.89
N TYR A 41 -25.51 -14.39 -21.22
CA TYR A 41 -24.87 -14.67 -22.52
C TYR A 41 -24.60 -16.16 -22.75
N ARG A 42 -24.42 -16.95 -21.69
CA ARG A 42 -24.26 -18.41 -21.77
C ARG A 42 -25.59 -19.17 -21.81
N GLY A 43 -26.72 -18.49 -21.89
CA GLY A 43 -28.06 -19.09 -21.94
C GLY A 43 -28.46 -19.83 -20.66
N GLN A 44 -27.80 -19.55 -19.53
CA GLN A 44 -28.10 -20.24 -18.27
C GLN A 44 -29.28 -19.55 -17.57
N GLY A 45 -30.36 -20.29 -17.31
CA GLY A 45 -31.56 -19.78 -16.62
C GLY A 45 -31.31 -19.27 -15.19
N THR A 46 -30.12 -19.50 -14.64
CA THR A 46 -29.72 -18.97 -13.32
C THR A 46 -29.37 -17.48 -13.34
N ALA A 47 -29.23 -16.85 -14.51
CA ALA A 47 -28.88 -15.43 -14.64
C ALA A 47 -29.82 -14.50 -13.86
N LEU A 48 -31.12 -14.82 -13.80
CA LEU A 48 -32.11 -14.02 -13.09
C LEU A 48 -31.86 -14.00 -11.58
N TYR A 49 -31.42 -15.12 -10.98
CA TYR A 49 -31.08 -15.17 -9.55
C TYR A 49 -29.86 -14.30 -9.24
N TRP A 50 -28.85 -14.31 -10.10
CA TRP A 50 -27.67 -13.46 -9.96
C TRP A 50 -28.01 -11.98 -10.11
N LEU A 51 -28.90 -11.64 -11.04
CA LEU A 51 -29.39 -10.28 -11.24
C LEU A 51 -30.21 -9.80 -10.03
N ALA A 52 -31.10 -10.64 -9.50
CA ALA A 52 -31.87 -10.34 -8.30
C ALA A 52 -30.95 -10.14 -7.07
N ALA A 53 -29.92 -10.97 -6.92
CA ALA A 53 -28.92 -10.82 -5.86
C ALA A 53 -28.13 -9.50 -6.01
N ALA A 54 -27.74 -9.11 -7.23
CA ALA A 54 -27.08 -7.84 -7.49
C ALA A 54 -27.97 -6.63 -7.12
N ALA A 55 -29.25 -6.67 -7.51
CA ALA A 55 -30.22 -5.63 -7.18
C ALA A 55 -30.47 -5.53 -5.66
N ALA A 56 -30.55 -6.66 -4.96
CA ALA A 56 -30.68 -6.69 -3.51
C ALA A 56 -29.47 -6.05 -2.82
N PHE A 57 -28.25 -6.38 -3.24
CA PHE A 57 -27.02 -5.76 -2.72
C PHE A 57 -26.98 -4.25 -2.97
N LEU A 58 -27.39 -3.80 -4.17
CA LEU A 58 -27.46 -2.39 -4.51
C LEU A 58 -28.48 -1.65 -3.63
N ALA A 59 -29.65 -2.25 -3.42
CA ALA A 59 -30.69 -1.69 -2.57
C ALA A 59 -30.22 -1.59 -1.11
N CYS A 60 -29.60 -2.64 -0.56
CA CYS A 60 -29.04 -2.58 0.79
C CYS A 60 -27.92 -1.51 0.90
N ALA A 61 -27.08 -1.35 -0.13
CA ALA A 61 -26.03 -0.33 -0.12
C ALA A 61 -26.57 1.12 -0.04
N TYR A 62 -27.76 1.38 -0.61
CA TYR A 62 -28.36 2.72 -0.65
C TYR A 62 -29.37 2.98 0.47
N PHE A 63 -30.16 1.98 0.85
CA PHE A 63 -31.30 2.13 1.77
C PHE A 63 -31.04 1.56 3.17
N TRP A 64 -30.13 0.59 3.33
CA TRP A 64 -29.92 -0.09 4.61
C TRP A 64 -28.49 -0.63 4.80
N THR A 65 -27.57 0.22 5.24
CA THR A 65 -26.14 -0.13 5.41
C THR A 65 -25.81 -0.90 6.69
N ALA A 66 -26.70 -0.92 7.68
CA ALA A 66 -26.48 -1.58 8.98
C ALA A 66 -26.01 -3.05 8.89
N PRO A 67 -26.61 -3.94 8.06
CA PRO A 67 -26.12 -5.32 7.90
C PRO A 67 -24.82 -5.44 7.09
N LEU A 68 -24.46 -4.43 6.28
CA LEU A 68 -23.19 -4.44 5.53
C LEU A 68 -21.98 -4.12 6.41
N ARG A 69 -22.21 -3.53 7.60
CA ARG A 69 -21.17 -3.12 8.54
C ARG A 69 -20.29 -4.26 9.07
N PRO A 70 -20.81 -5.38 9.61
CA PRO A 70 -19.96 -6.50 10.04
C PRO A 70 -19.22 -7.16 8.87
N LEU A 71 -19.89 -7.29 7.72
CA LEU A 71 -19.28 -7.84 6.50
C LEU A 71 -18.10 -6.98 6.04
N ASN A 72 -18.24 -5.65 6.08
CA ASN A 72 -17.18 -4.72 5.73
C ASN A 72 -15.96 -4.81 6.64
N VAL A 73 -16.17 -5.00 7.95
CA VAL A 73 -15.04 -5.21 8.88
C VAL A 73 -14.30 -6.50 8.57
N ILE A 74 -15.02 -7.60 8.32
CA ILE A 74 -14.40 -8.90 7.97
C ILE A 74 -13.67 -8.80 6.64
N TRP A 75 -14.30 -8.20 5.62
CA TRP A 75 -13.72 -8.00 4.30
C TRP A 75 -12.44 -7.17 4.36
N HIS A 76 -12.45 -6.09 5.13
CA HIS A 76 -11.28 -5.24 5.32
C HIS A 76 -10.15 -5.99 6.03
N ARG A 77 -10.44 -6.74 7.10
CA ARG A 77 -9.43 -7.56 7.79
C ARG A 77 -8.81 -8.63 6.88
N LEU A 78 -9.63 -9.29 6.05
CA LEU A 78 -9.12 -10.21 5.03
C LEU A 78 -8.19 -9.50 4.05
N GLY A 79 -8.57 -8.29 3.60
CA GLY A 79 -7.72 -7.44 2.76
C GLY A 79 -6.37 -7.14 3.40
N LEU A 80 -6.34 -6.81 4.70
CA LEU A 80 -5.09 -6.55 5.44
C LEU A 80 -4.21 -7.80 5.54
N VAL A 81 -4.79 -8.96 5.84
CA VAL A 81 -4.03 -10.22 5.90
C VAL A 81 -3.47 -10.59 4.52
N LEU A 82 -4.29 -10.44 3.47
CA LEU A 82 -3.84 -10.67 2.10
C LEU A 82 -2.70 -9.71 1.73
N PHE A 83 -2.85 -8.42 2.06
CA PHE A 83 -1.82 -7.43 1.81
C PHE A 83 -0.53 -7.74 2.57
N ALA A 84 -0.60 -8.19 3.81
CA ALA A 84 0.56 -8.59 4.60
C ALA A 84 1.35 -9.75 3.98
N VAL A 85 0.70 -10.61 3.19
CA VAL A 85 1.35 -11.70 2.45
C VAL A 85 1.83 -11.24 1.07
N VAL A 86 0.98 -10.52 0.33
CA VAL A 86 1.27 -10.07 -1.04
C VAL A 86 2.38 -9.03 -1.05
N SER A 87 2.41 -8.10 -0.09
CA SER A 87 3.41 -7.03 -0.04
C SER A 87 4.85 -7.57 0.02
N PRO A 88 5.22 -8.48 0.95
CA PRO A 88 6.54 -9.12 0.94
C PRO A 88 6.83 -9.92 -0.33
N ILE A 89 5.84 -10.60 -0.91
CA ILE A 89 6.03 -11.36 -2.15
C ILE A 89 6.38 -10.41 -3.29
N VAL A 90 5.58 -9.37 -3.51
CA VAL A 90 5.81 -8.38 -4.57
C VAL A 90 7.16 -7.69 -4.36
N MET A 91 7.48 -7.28 -3.13
CA MET A 91 8.78 -6.70 -2.80
C MET A 91 9.93 -7.68 -3.07
N GLY A 92 9.75 -8.96 -2.76
CA GLY A 92 10.70 -10.02 -3.08
C GLY A 92 10.91 -10.16 -4.59
N VAL A 93 9.83 -10.19 -5.37
CA VAL A 93 9.92 -10.24 -6.84
C VAL A 93 10.69 -9.03 -7.37
N VAL A 94 10.30 -7.80 -6.99
CA VAL A 94 11.00 -6.58 -7.42
C VAL A 94 12.49 -6.62 -7.02
N PHE A 95 12.79 -7.05 -5.79
CA PHE A 95 14.16 -7.16 -5.33
C PHE A 95 14.98 -8.13 -6.18
N TYR A 96 14.51 -9.36 -6.39
CA TYR A 96 15.28 -10.38 -7.11
C TYR A 96 15.30 -10.17 -8.63
N THR A 97 14.31 -9.50 -9.21
CA THR A 97 14.24 -9.25 -10.66
C THR A 97 14.91 -7.95 -11.08
N THR A 98 14.98 -6.96 -10.19
CA THR A 98 15.48 -5.62 -10.52
C THR A 98 16.69 -5.26 -9.68
N VAL A 99 16.54 -5.21 -8.36
CA VAL A 99 17.60 -4.69 -7.46
C VAL A 99 18.83 -5.62 -7.45
N ALA A 100 18.61 -6.91 -7.22
CA ALA A 100 19.67 -7.92 -7.15
C ALA A 100 20.49 -8.03 -8.45
N PRO A 101 19.89 -8.12 -9.66
CA PRO A 101 20.68 -8.19 -10.89
C PRO A 101 21.42 -6.88 -11.17
N ILE A 102 20.84 -5.71 -10.88
CA ILE A 102 21.56 -4.43 -10.99
C ILE A 102 22.78 -4.44 -10.06
N GLY A 103 22.62 -4.85 -8.80
CA GLY A 103 23.72 -4.95 -7.84
C GLY A 103 24.81 -5.96 -8.29
N LEU A 104 24.40 -7.11 -8.82
CA LEU A 104 25.33 -8.10 -9.36
C LEU A 104 26.11 -7.56 -10.56
N LEU A 105 25.42 -6.85 -11.46
CA LEU A 105 26.02 -6.23 -12.63
C LEU A 105 27.02 -5.14 -12.23
N MET A 106 26.67 -4.28 -11.27
CA MET A 106 27.58 -3.27 -10.72
C MET A 106 28.82 -3.92 -10.11
N ARG A 107 28.65 -5.01 -9.35
CA ARG A 107 29.76 -5.77 -8.78
C ARG A 107 30.65 -6.37 -9.86
N ARG A 108 30.07 -6.86 -10.97
CA ARG A 108 30.83 -7.40 -12.11
C ARG A 108 31.62 -6.33 -12.85
N PHE A 109 31.11 -5.09 -12.91
CA PHE A 109 31.81 -3.92 -13.43
C PHE A 109 32.73 -3.22 -12.41
N GLY A 110 32.89 -3.78 -11.20
CA GLY A 110 33.76 -3.23 -10.17
C GLY A 110 33.26 -1.92 -9.54
N LYS A 111 32.00 -1.53 -9.78
CA LYS A 111 31.41 -0.32 -9.21
C LYS A 111 30.95 -0.62 -7.77
N ASP A 112 31.54 0.09 -6.82
CA ASP A 112 31.15 0.06 -5.42
C ASP A 112 30.68 1.47 -4.98
N PRO A 113 29.40 1.83 -5.25
CA PRO A 113 28.89 3.15 -4.95
C PRO A 113 28.85 3.44 -3.44
N LEU A 114 28.75 2.40 -2.62
CA LEU A 114 28.67 2.51 -1.16
C LEU A 114 30.05 2.37 -0.49
N ARG A 115 31.12 2.10 -1.26
CA ARG A 115 32.49 1.89 -0.76
C ARG A 115 32.51 0.93 0.44
N LEU A 116 31.79 -0.18 0.33
CA LEU A 116 31.56 -1.13 1.43
C LEU A 116 32.80 -1.96 1.78
N LYS A 117 33.79 -2.02 0.88
CA LYS A 117 35.03 -2.75 1.14
C LYS A 117 35.88 -2.01 2.17
N PHE A 118 36.28 -2.73 3.22
CA PHE A 118 37.25 -2.24 4.20
C PHE A 118 38.63 -2.09 3.55
N ASP A 119 39.21 -0.90 3.65
CA ASP A 119 40.56 -0.56 3.25
C ASP A 119 41.45 -0.36 4.50
N PRO A 120 42.33 -1.33 4.83
CA PRO A 120 43.24 -1.22 5.97
C PRO A 120 44.30 -0.11 5.82
N ALA A 121 44.57 0.35 4.59
CA ALA A 121 45.55 1.40 4.31
C ALA A 121 44.92 2.80 4.32
N ALA A 122 43.60 2.91 4.40
CA ALA A 122 42.91 4.19 4.44
C ALA A 122 43.17 4.93 5.75
N ARG A 123 43.67 6.17 5.65
CA ARG A 123 43.90 7.05 6.81
C ARG A 123 42.58 7.55 7.43
N SER A 124 41.53 7.66 6.63
CA SER A 124 40.16 8.03 7.02
C SER A 124 39.18 7.64 5.92
N TYR A 125 37.96 7.23 6.30
CA TYR A 125 36.85 6.99 5.37
C TYR A 125 36.04 8.26 5.06
N TRP A 126 36.39 9.39 5.70
CA TRP A 126 35.70 10.65 5.50
C TRP A 126 35.85 11.13 4.05
N ILE A 127 34.72 11.36 3.38
CA ILE A 127 34.72 11.90 2.03
C ILE A 127 34.76 13.43 2.13
N GLU A 128 35.92 14.01 1.89
CA GLU A 128 36.06 15.46 1.76
C GLU A 128 35.21 15.96 0.59
N ARG A 129 34.44 17.03 0.84
CA ARG A 129 33.57 17.64 -0.17
C ARG A 129 34.30 18.80 -0.81
N ASP A 130 34.46 18.76 -2.12
CA ASP A 130 34.99 19.85 -2.94
C ASP A 130 34.02 20.11 -4.11
N PRO A 131 33.37 21.29 -4.19
CA PRO A 131 33.50 22.42 -3.28
C PRO A 131 32.91 22.15 -1.88
N PRO A 132 33.40 22.85 -0.84
CA PRO A 132 32.79 22.79 0.48
C PRO A 132 31.31 23.13 0.39
N GLY A 133 30.47 22.38 1.12
CA GLY A 133 29.03 22.60 1.14
C GLY A 133 28.67 24.05 1.53
N PRO A 134 27.45 24.51 1.24
CA PRO A 134 27.03 25.88 1.55
C PRO A 134 27.36 26.24 3.00
N ALA A 135 27.95 27.41 3.21
CA ALA A 135 28.35 27.88 4.53
C ALA A 135 27.15 27.79 5.51
N GLY A 136 27.41 27.42 6.77
CA GLY A 136 26.38 27.23 7.80
C GLY A 136 25.48 28.45 8.04
N SER A 137 25.84 29.61 7.50
CA SER A 137 25.00 30.82 7.47
C SER A 137 23.76 30.73 6.55
N GLN A 138 23.61 29.67 5.75
CA GLN A 138 22.39 29.45 4.93
C GLN A 138 21.24 28.81 5.72
N MET A 139 21.49 28.30 6.92
CA MET A 139 20.47 27.73 7.79
C MET A 139 19.83 28.83 8.67
N LYS A 140 19.24 29.86 8.02
CA LYS A 140 18.68 31.02 8.74
C LYS A 140 17.37 30.75 9.49
N ASN A 141 16.60 29.74 9.07
CA ASN A 141 15.29 29.40 9.64
C ASN A 141 15.20 27.89 9.91
N GLN A 142 15.88 27.42 10.95
CA GLN A 142 15.86 25.99 11.32
C GLN A 142 14.74 25.61 12.29
N PHE A 143 14.00 26.60 12.78
CA PHE A 143 12.89 26.44 13.72
C PHE A 143 11.77 27.41 13.36
#